data_AF-A0A7V9J2B8-F1
#
_entry.id   AF-A0A7V9J2B8-F1
#
_cell.length_a   1.000
_cell.length_b   1.000
_cell.length_c   1.000
_cell.angle_alpha   90.00
_cell.angle_beta   90.00
_cell.angle_gamma   90.00
#
_symmetry.space_group_name_H-M   'P 1'
#
loop_
_entity.id
_entity.type
_entity.pdbx_description
1 polymer ?
#
loop_
_entity_poly.entity_id
_entity_poly.type
_entity_poly.pdbx_seq_one_letter_code
_entity_poly.pdbx_strand_id
1 'polypeptide(L)'
;MARRTRFLHAAAAVGLGLASLGAATPAPTAPASGSSSARFDFHGDVPAFLRSLPDSLGNKAQLSAIVSALATAYPKEFQGLETGPGNRVMVRAAGGKFVFDDSLSKTFEERLDHPDIEDMFHDLYPLTNPTDRLPRDFDPGRVRVEDFFLALYGASESAVAANCVEVDFCGSSVKFNKRCGAADALRAVAVDLEKVFAQKPALRVYVQKLAGTFNWRKIAGTKRLSNHSFGTAIDLNLDKAAYWRWQKPEQLETFSRKDWPNEIVEAFERHGFIWGGKWWHFDTMHFEYRPEIIAYARDKGPTVAPR
;
A
#
# COMPACT_ATOMS: atom_id res chain seq x y z
N MET A 1 27.48 -47.70 20.62
CA MET A 1 28.43 -48.04 19.53
C MET A 1 28.19 -47.06 18.39
N ALA A 2 28.81 -45.88 18.32
CA ALA A 2 30.22 -45.57 18.14
C ALA A 2 30.88 -46.38 17.01
N ARG A 3 31.09 -45.74 15.85
CA ARG A 3 32.38 -45.74 15.15
C ARG A 3 32.41 -44.69 14.02
N ARG A 4 33.15 -43.62 14.31
CA ARG A 4 33.87 -42.79 13.34
C ARG A 4 34.98 -43.64 12.73
N THR A 5 35.25 -43.46 11.45
CA THR A 5 36.49 -43.96 10.82
C THR A 5 37.17 -42.80 10.10
N ARG A 6 38.35 -42.43 10.61
CA ARG A 6 39.35 -41.58 9.96
C ARG A 6 40.35 -42.50 9.25
N PHE A 7 40.85 -42.11 8.08
CA PHE A 7 42.19 -42.43 7.55
C PHE A 7 42.62 -41.24 6.67
N LEU A 8 43.59 -40.41 7.09
CA LEU A 8 45.03 -40.42 6.72
C LEU A 8 45.28 -40.45 5.20
N HIS A 9 45.65 -39.32 4.59
CA HIS A 9 47.02 -38.83 4.31
C HIS A 9 47.76 -39.60 3.20
N ALA A 10 47.94 -38.94 2.05
CA ALA A 10 49.06 -39.16 1.15
C ALA A 10 49.42 -37.82 0.50
N ALA A 11 50.66 -37.38 0.73
CA ALA A 11 51.28 -36.21 0.13
C ALA A 11 51.88 -36.57 -1.23
N ALA A 12 51.84 -35.64 -2.18
CA ALA A 12 52.73 -35.61 -3.32
C ALA A 12 53.02 -34.15 -3.68
N ALA A 13 54.30 -33.77 -3.58
CA ALA A 13 54.84 -32.51 -4.05
C ALA A 13 55.14 -32.58 -5.56
N VAL A 14 55.18 -31.42 -6.21
CA VAL A 14 56.25 -30.93 -7.13
C VAL A 14 55.67 -29.86 -8.06
N GLY A 15 56.39 -28.75 -8.21
CA GLY A 15 56.33 -27.91 -9.41
C GLY A 15 56.20 -26.40 -9.16
N LEU A 16 57.30 -25.75 -8.77
CA LEU A 16 57.43 -24.29 -8.91
C LEU A 16 57.48 -23.93 -10.41
N GLY A 17 56.55 -23.09 -10.86
CA GLY A 17 56.64 -22.34 -12.10
C GLY A 17 56.47 -20.85 -11.80
N LEU A 18 57.57 -20.09 -11.87
CA LEU A 18 57.52 -18.62 -11.84
C LEU A 18 56.88 -18.13 -13.15
N ALA A 19 55.71 -17.50 -13.04
CA ALA A 19 55.15 -16.66 -14.10
C ALA A 19 55.29 -15.19 -13.70
N SER A 20 55.96 -14.44 -14.57
CA SER A 20 56.25 -13.02 -14.46
C SER A 20 54.97 -12.16 -14.46
N LEU A 21 54.87 -11.27 -13.48
CA LEU A 21 53.86 -10.20 -13.42
C LEU A 21 54.17 -9.13 -14.48
N GLY A 22 53.46 -9.19 -15.61
CA GLY A 22 53.38 -8.07 -16.56
C GLY A 22 52.47 -6.99 -16.01
N ALA A 23 53.03 -5.79 -15.80
CA ALA A 23 52.27 -4.61 -15.40
C ALA A 23 51.29 -4.19 -16.51
N ALA A 24 50.00 -4.35 -16.26
CA ALA A 24 48.96 -3.81 -17.12
C ALA A 24 48.77 -2.32 -16.82
N THR A 25 48.95 -1.48 -17.84
CA THR A 25 48.58 -0.06 -17.81
C THR A 25 47.07 0.09 -17.60
N PRO A 26 46.60 1.01 -16.73
CA PRO A 26 45.18 1.23 -16.56
C PRO A 26 44.61 1.92 -17.81
N ALA A 27 43.53 1.36 -18.36
CA ALA A 27 42.75 1.99 -19.41
C ALA A 27 42.18 3.34 -18.91
N PRO A 28 42.02 4.35 -19.78
CA PRO A 28 41.46 5.63 -19.39
C PRO A 28 40.02 5.43 -18.91
N THR A 29 39.77 5.81 -17.66
CA THR A 29 38.43 5.89 -17.09
C THR A 29 37.64 6.92 -17.88
N ALA A 30 36.58 6.47 -18.55
CA ALA A 30 35.55 7.36 -19.09
C ALA A 30 35.02 8.24 -17.94
N PRO A 31 34.72 9.53 -18.18
CA PRO A 31 34.16 10.37 -17.13
C PRO A 31 32.82 9.77 -16.72
N ALA A 32 32.71 9.36 -15.46
CA ALA A 32 31.42 9.09 -14.85
C ALA A 32 30.61 10.39 -14.98
N SER A 33 29.58 10.38 -15.81
CA SER A 33 28.55 11.41 -15.81
C SER A 33 27.87 11.33 -14.45
N GLY A 34 28.42 12.07 -13.48
CA GLY A 34 27.90 12.17 -12.13
C GLY A 34 26.53 12.82 -12.18
N SER A 35 25.48 12.02 -12.34
CA SER A 35 24.13 12.41 -11.98
C SER A 35 24.15 12.62 -10.47
N SER A 36 24.34 13.87 -10.05
CA SER A 36 24.35 14.26 -8.64
C SER A 36 22.98 13.97 -8.04
N SER A 37 22.93 13.15 -6.99
CA SER A 37 21.71 12.94 -6.24
C SER A 37 21.26 14.24 -5.59
N ALA A 38 20.00 14.64 -5.78
CA ALA A 38 19.42 15.82 -5.14
C ALA A 38 18.34 15.41 -4.13
N ARG A 39 18.19 16.20 -3.07
CA ARG A 39 17.25 15.96 -1.98
C ARG A 39 16.34 17.16 -1.81
N PHE A 40 15.04 16.90 -1.77
CA PHE A 40 13.98 17.87 -1.56
C PHE A 40 13.24 17.47 -0.29
N ASP A 41 13.30 18.27 0.76
CA ASP A 41 12.71 17.94 2.05
C ASP A 41 11.33 18.57 2.22
N PHE A 42 10.41 17.79 2.77
CA PHE A 42 9.07 18.27 3.12
C PHE A 42 9.07 18.88 4.52
N HIS A 43 8.45 20.05 4.66
CA HIS A 43 8.38 20.82 5.91
C HIS A 43 6.95 21.13 6.36
N GLY A 44 5.98 20.29 6.00
CA GLY A 44 4.59 20.41 6.47
C GLY A 44 3.67 21.29 5.62
N ASP A 45 4.18 21.89 4.53
CA ASP A 45 3.40 22.71 3.60
C ASP A 45 3.50 22.12 2.18
N VAL A 46 2.40 21.52 1.72
CA VAL A 46 2.33 20.83 0.42
C VAL A 46 2.51 21.81 -0.75
N PRO A 47 1.77 22.93 -0.84
CA PRO A 47 2.01 23.94 -1.87
C PRO A 47 3.45 24.47 -1.91
N ALA A 48 4.06 24.76 -0.75
CA ALA A 48 5.44 25.25 -0.69
C ALA A 48 6.42 24.17 -1.15
N PHE A 49 6.20 22.92 -0.75
CA PHE A 49 7.02 21.79 -1.18
C PHE A 49 6.98 21.60 -2.70
N LEU A 50 5.79 21.60 -3.30
CA LEU A 50 5.67 21.46 -4.77
C LEU A 50 6.35 22.61 -5.51
N ARG A 51 6.26 23.85 -5.02
CA ARG A 51 6.99 25.00 -5.58
C ARG A 51 8.50 24.93 -5.40
N SER A 52 9.00 24.14 -4.45
CA SER A 52 10.44 23.95 -4.23
C SER A 52 11.07 22.92 -5.16
N LEU A 53 10.25 22.09 -5.83
CA LEU A 53 10.73 21.08 -6.77
C LEU A 53 11.22 21.75 -8.06
N PRO A 54 12.31 21.26 -8.67
CA PRO A 54 12.75 21.73 -9.98
C PRO A 54 11.69 21.40 -11.04
N ASP A 55 11.61 22.21 -12.09
CA ASP A 55 10.65 22.07 -13.19
C ASP A 55 10.61 20.65 -13.78
N SER A 56 11.75 19.95 -13.82
CA SER A 56 11.86 18.55 -14.30
C SER A 56 11.04 17.55 -13.49
N LEU A 57 10.69 17.90 -12.24
CA LEU A 57 9.83 17.13 -11.35
C LEU A 57 8.47 17.82 -11.18
N GLY A 58 8.46 19.11 -10.87
CA GLY A 58 7.24 19.87 -10.54
C GLY A 58 6.22 19.93 -11.67
N ASN A 59 6.68 19.91 -12.93
CA ASN A 59 5.79 19.93 -14.10
C ASN A 59 5.19 18.56 -14.45
N LYS A 60 5.64 17.47 -13.80
CA LYS A 60 5.06 16.14 -13.99
C LYS A 60 3.77 16.05 -13.19
N ALA A 61 2.63 16.31 -13.84
CA ALA A 61 1.31 16.41 -13.20
C ALA A 61 0.96 15.19 -12.32
N GLN A 62 1.29 13.97 -12.76
CA GLN A 62 1.04 12.75 -11.99
C GLN A 62 1.91 12.67 -10.73
N LEU A 63 3.21 12.97 -10.84
CA LEU A 63 4.11 13.04 -9.69
C LEU A 63 3.63 14.06 -8.67
N SER A 64 3.31 15.27 -9.11
CA SER A 64 2.85 16.34 -8.22
C SER A 64 1.56 15.94 -7.49
N ALA A 65 0.62 15.29 -8.17
CA ALA A 65 -0.64 14.83 -7.57
C ALA A 65 -0.42 13.69 -6.55
N ILE A 66 0.40 12.67 -6.89
CA ILE A 66 0.70 11.56 -5.98
C ILE A 66 1.47 12.06 -4.75
N VAL A 67 2.46 12.92 -4.95
CA VAL A 67 3.26 13.50 -3.88
C VAL A 67 2.41 14.38 -2.96
N SER A 68 1.49 15.17 -3.52
CA SER A 68 0.50 15.93 -2.75
C SER A 68 -0.36 15.00 -1.88
N ALA A 69 -0.86 13.91 -2.47
CA ALA A 69 -1.67 12.92 -1.76
C ALA A 69 -0.91 12.23 -0.62
N LEU A 70 0.34 11.82 -0.87
CA LEU A 70 1.20 11.21 0.15
C LEU A 70 1.52 12.18 1.29
N ALA A 71 1.89 13.42 0.98
CA ALA A 71 2.21 14.43 1.97
C ALA A 71 0.97 14.84 2.80
N THR A 72 -0.20 14.86 2.19
CA THR A 72 -1.49 15.14 2.86
C THR A 72 -1.90 13.98 3.77
N ALA A 73 -1.74 12.75 3.31
CA ALA A 73 -2.12 11.54 4.04
C ALA A 73 -1.17 11.21 5.20
N TYR A 74 0.12 11.51 5.03
CA TYR A 74 1.19 11.15 5.94
C TYR A 74 2.05 12.36 6.32
N PRO A 75 1.48 13.45 6.88
CA PRO A 75 2.20 14.70 7.06
C PRO A 75 3.36 14.62 8.06
N LYS A 76 3.39 13.59 8.93
CA LYS A 76 4.47 13.35 9.88
C LYS A 76 5.52 12.37 9.34
N GLU A 77 5.08 11.43 8.50
CA GLU A 77 5.92 10.36 7.99
C GLU A 77 6.54 10.70 6.63
N PHE A 78 5.87 11.48 5.77
CA PHE A 78 6.40 11.92 4.48
C PHE A 78 7.55 12.92 4.69
N GLN A 79 8.70 12.62 4.09
CA GLN A 79 9.93 13.39 4.28
C GLN A 79 10.38 14.14 3.02
N GLY A 80 9.74 13.88 1.87
CA GLY A 80 10.02 14.53 0.60
C GLY A 80 10.54 13.57 -0.48
N LEU A 81 11.34 14.09 -1.41
CA LEU A 81 11.83 13.36 -2.58
C LEU A 81 13.34 13.34 -2.66
N GLU A 82 13.88 12.29 -3.25
CA GLU A 82 15.29 12.17 -3.62
C GLU A 82 15.41 11.82 -5.10
N THR A 83 16.34 12.44 -5.82
CA THR A 83 16.76 11.96 -7.14
C THR A 83 18.04 11.17 -6.99
N GLY A 84 18.09 10.01 -7.62
CA GLY A 84 19.29 9.18 -7.73
C GLY A 84 19.90 9.21 -9.14
N PRO A 85 20.94 8.39 -9.37
CA PRO A 85 21.53 8.21 -10.69
C PRO A 85 20.46 7.89 -11.75
N GLY A 86 20.61 8.46 -12.94
CA GLY A 86 19.65 8.28 -14.03
C GLY A 86 18.32 9.02 -13.83
N ASN A 87 18.30 10.07 -12.98
CA ASN A 87 17.10 10.84 -12.62
C ASN A 87 15.97 10.00 -12.00
N ARG A 88 16.31 8.84 -11.40
CA ARG A 88 15.34 8.01 -10.69
C ARG A 88 14.81 8.77 -9.48
N VAL A 89 13.49 8.89 -9.37
CA VAL A 89 12.84 9.57 -8.25
C VAL A 89 12.53 8.55 -7.16
N MET A 90 12.85 8.89 -5.92
CA MET A 90 12.53 8.12 -4.73
C MET A 90 11.68 8.96 -3.79
N VAL A 91 10.59 8.38 -3.28
CA VAL A 91 9.83 8.91 -2.16
C VAL A 91 10.57 8.59 -0.87
N ARG A 92 10.82 9.60 -0.03
CA ARG A 92 11.32 9.40 1.34
C ARG A 92 10.16 9.49 2.32
N ALA A 93 9.99 8.45 3.12
CA ALA A 93 8.96 8.41 4.14
C ALA A 93 9.31 7.43 5.27
N ALA A 94 8.94 7.77 6.49
CA ALA A 94 9.15 6.95 7.69
C ALA A 94 10.61 6.43 7.84
N GLY A 95 11.59 7.21 7.38
CA GLY A 95 13.01 6.83 7.39
C GLY A 95 13.45 5.89 6.27
N GLY A 96 12.53 5.43 5.42
CA GLY A 96 12.80 4.62 4.23
C GLY A 96 12.85 5.43 2.94
N LYS A 97 13.27 4.76 1.85
CA LYS A 97 13.25 5.28 0.48
C LYS A 97 12.55 4.28 -0.43
N PHE A 98 11.60 4.75 -1.23
CA PHE A 98 10.76 3.92 -2.09
C PHE A 98 10.80 4.45 -3.51
N VAL A 99 10.91 3.56 -4.48
CA VAL A 99 10.94 3.94 -5.89
C VAL A 99 9.62 4.63 -6.23
N PHE A 100 9.69 5.82 -6.83
CA PHE A 100 8.48 6.49 -7.28
C PHE A 100 7.85 5.77 -8.47
N ASP A 101 8.65 5.55 -9.52
CA ASP A 101 8.26 4.96 -10.81
C ASP A 101 9.50 4.23 -11.36
N ASP A 102 9.37 2.95 -11.72
CA ASP A 102 10.42 2.15 -12.34
C ASP A 102 10.41 2.13 -13.88
N SER A 103 9.45 2.83 -14.48
CA SER A 103 9.22 3.00 -15.91
C SER A 103 8.92 1.72 -16.69
N LEU A 104 8.52 0.66 -15.99
CA LEU A 104 8.09 -0.59 -16.61
C LEU A 104 6.60 -0.56 -16.94
N SER A 105 6.23 -1.10 -18.11
CA SER A 105 4.83 -1.44 -18.38
C SER A 105 4.52 -2.77 -17.71
N LYS A 106 3.59 -2.76 -16.76
CA LYS A 106 3.25 -3.92 -15.92
C LYS A 106 1.87 -4.47 -16.29
N THR A 107 1.72 -5.78 -16.24
CA THR A 107 0.42 -6.46 -16.17
C THR A 107 -0.26 -6.20 -14.82
N PHE A 108 -1.52 -6.60 -14.68
CA PHE A 108 -2.24 -6.51 -13.40
C PHE A 108 -1.52 -7.29 -12.30
N GLU A 109 -1.09 -8.52 -12.60
CA GLU A 109 -0.35 -9.38 -11.67
C GLU A 109 1.01 -8.79 -11.30
N GLU A 110 1.75 -8.24 -12.27
CA GLU A 110 3.05 -7.60 -12.01
C GLU A 110 2.91 -6.35 -11.14
N ARG A 111 1.88 -5.51 -11.34
CA ARG A 111 1.58 -4.40 -10.43
C ARG A 111 1.28 -4.87 -9.02
N LEU A 112 0.60 -6.00 -8.89
CA LEU A 112 0.26 -6.56 -7.60
C LEU A 112 1.47 -7.16 -6.86
N ASP A 113 2.39 -7.80 -7.57
CA ASP A 113 3.52 -8.55 -6.99
C ASP A 113 4.84 -7.74 -6.94
N HIS A 114 5.04 -6.79 -7.85
CA HIS A 114 6.23 -5.94 -7.97
C HIS A 114 5.89 -4.43 -8.15
N PRO A 115 5.09 -3.84 -7.22
CA PRO A 115 4.72 -2.44 -7.33
C PRO A 115 5.85 -1.48 -6.99
N ASP A 116 5.76 -0.28 -7.55
CA ASP A 116 6.35 0.95 -7.01
C ASP A 116 5.24 1.91 -6.53
N ILE A 117 5.62 3.12 -6.11
CA ILE A 117 4.66 4.07 -5.54
C ILE A 117 3.64 4.54 -6.58
N GLU A 118 4.02 4.71 -7.84
CA GLU A 118 3.12 5.15 -8.91
C GLU A 118 2.03 4.10 -9.18
N ASP A 119 2.39 2.82 -9.15
CA ASP A 119 1.44 1.70 -9.30
C ASP A 119 0.31 1.70 -8.24
N MET A 120 0.56 2.22 -7.03
CA MET A 120 -0.47 2.31 -5.98
C MET A 120 -1.65 3.20 -6.40
N PHE A 121 -1.44 4.10 -7.35
CA PHE A 121 -2.41 5.07 -7.86
C PHE A 121 -2.85 4.78 -9.30
N HIS A 122 -2.51 3.60 -9.84
CA HIS A 122 -2.82 3.20 -11.21
C HIS A 122 -4.32 3.35 -11.54
N ASP A 123 -5.16 2.77 -10.69
CA ASP A 123 -6.61 2.88 -10.78
C ASP A 123 -7.09 4.02 -9.88
N LEU A 124 -7.76 5.01 -10.48
CA LEU A 124 -8.36 6.12 -9.74
C LEU A 124 -9.55 5.62 -8.92
N TYR A 125 -9.47 5.77 -7.59
CA TYR A 125 -10.55 5.39 -6.69
C TYR A 125 -11.80 6.25 -6.91
N PRO A 126 -12.96 5.67 -7.27
CA PRO A 126 -14.16 6.43 -7.51
C PRO A 126 -14.79 6.82 -6.18
N LEU A 127 -14.99 8.12 -5.93
CA LEU A 127 -15.68 8.61 -4.72
C LEU A 127 -17.20 8.41 -4.79
N THR A 128 -17.74 8.19 -5.99
CA THR A 128 -19.12 7.72 -6.16
C THR A 128 -19.15 6.21 -6.11
N ASN A 129 -20.04 5.62 -5.31
CA ASN A 129 -20.17 4.17 -5.23
C ASN A 129 -20.69 3.60 -6.55
N PRO A 130 -19.95 2.68 -7.20
CA PRO A 130 -20.42 2.03 -8.40
C PRO A 130 -21.65 1.17 -8.06
N THR A 131 -22.65 1.22 -8.95
CA THR A 131 -23.88 0.43 -8.81
C THR A 131 -23.93 -0.73 -9.80
N ASP A 132 -23.06 -0.72 -10.78
CA ASP A 132 -22.99 -1.61 -11.92
C ASP A 132 -21.63 -2.33 -11.98
N ARG A 133 -21.37 -2.92 -13.14
CA ARG A 133 -20.18 -3.73 -13.41
C ARG A 133 -18.96 -2.83 -13.48
N LEU A 134 -17.85 -3.34 -12.98
CA LEU A 134 -16.54 -2.69 -13.11
C LEU A 134 -15.77 -3.33 -14.26
N PRO A 135 -14.87 -2.60 -14.92
CA PRO A 135 -13.94 -3.19 -15.87
C PRO A 135 -13.14 -4.31 -15.22
N ARG A 136 -12.76 -5.30 -16.02
CA ARG A 136 -11.93 -6.39 -15.56
C ARG A 136 -10.63 -5.85 -14.97
N ASP A 137 -10.22 -6.41 -13.84
CA ASP A 137 -8.99 -6.08 -13.12
C ASP A 137 -8.91 -4.62 -12.61
N PHE A 138 -10.04 -3.90 -12.58
CA PHE A 138 -10.15 -2.59 -11.93
C PHE A 138 -10.31 -2.73 -10.42
N ASP A 139 -9.19 -2.59 -9.69
CA ASP A 139 -9.13 -2.78 -8.24
C ASP A 139 -8.48 -1.56 -7.57
N PRO A 140 -9.16 -0.38 -7.56
CA PRO A 140 -8.57 0.86 -7.12
C PRO A 140 -8.08 0.80 -5.68
N GLY A 141 -6.82 1.19 -5.50
CA GLY A 141 -6.13 1.15 -4.23
C GLY A 141 -5.74 -0.25 -3.76
N ARG A 142 -6.00 -1.36 -4.48
CA ARG A 142 -5.58 -2.70 -4.04
C ARG A 142 -4.07 -2.92 -4.12
N VAL A 143 -3.39 -2.21 -5.02
CA VAL A 143 -1.92 -2.22 -5.15
C VAL A 143 -1.28 -1.52 -3.95
N ARG A 144 -0.21 -2.12 -3.43
CA ARG A 144 0.53 -1.64 -2.26
C ARG A 144 1.99 -2.04 -2.34
N VAL A 145 2.89 -1.07 -2.19
CA VAL A 145 4.31 -1.32 -1.89
C VAL A 145 4.43 -1.83 -0.45
N GLU A 146 4.72 -3.13 -0.27
CA GLU A 146 4.77 -3.77 1.05
C GLU A 146 5.81 -3.12 1.97
N ASP A 147 7.00 -2.83 1.46
CA ASP A 147 8.08 -2.17 2.22
C ASP A 147 7.68 -0.78 2.71
N PHE A 148 6.89 -0.05 1.93
CA PHE A 148 6.35 1.26 2.33
C PHE A 148 5.43 1.11 3.53
N PHE A 149 4.56 0.10 3.53
CA PHE A 149 3.64 -0.14 4.64
C PHE A 149 4.34 -0.70 5.88
N LEU A 150 5.37 -1.54 5.71
CA LEU A 150 6.21 -1.99 6.82
C LEU A 150 6.88 -0.79 7.51
N ALA A 151 7.36 0.21 6.75
CA ALA A 151 7.92 1.44 7.30
C ALA A 151 6.87 2.32 8.02
N LEU A 152 5.66 2.43 7.46
CA LEU A 152 4.57 3.22 8.03
C LEU A 152 3.93 2.60 9.27
N TYR A 153 3.77 1.28 9.33
CA TYR A 153 2.89 0.64 10.31
C TYR A 153 3.59 -0.35 11.24
N GLY A 154 4.77 -0.85 10.85
CA GLY A 154 5.60 -1.76 11.64
C GLY A 154 6.19 -2.88 10.78
N ALA A 155 7.47 -3.18 11.00
CA ALA A 155 8.23 -4.11 10.15
C ALA A 155 8.05 -5.61 10.50
N SER A 156 7.27 -5.93 11.52
CA SER A 156 7.03 -7.30 12.00
C SER A 156 5.68 -7.40 12.70
N GLU A 157 5.20 -8.63 12.90
CA GLU A 157 4.00 -8.91 13.71
C GLU A 157 4.06 -8.24 15.08
N SER A 158 5.19 -8.37 15.79
CA SER A 158 5.38 -7.78 17.11
C SER A 158 5.40 -6.25 17.08
N ALA A 159 6.02 -5.65 16.07
CA ALA A 159 6.06 -4.20 15.90
C ALA A 159 4.66 -3.63 15.60
N VAL A 160 3.88 -4.28 14.72
CA VAL A 160 2.51 -3.88 14.45
C VAL A 160 1.63 -4.08 15.68
N ALA A 161 1.74 -5.22 16.36
CA ALA A 161 0.97 -5.49 17.57
C ALA A 161 1.22 -4.44 18.67
N ALA A 162 2.47 -3.97 18.82
CA ALA A 162 2.82 -2.89 19.75
C ALA A 162 2.29 -1.50 19.33
N ASN A 163 2.05 -1.31 18.03
CA ASN A 163 1.43 -0.10 17.50
C ASN A 163 -0.11 -0.16 17.54
N CYS A 164 -0.71 -1.34 17.63
CA CYS A 164 -2.15 -1.50 17.77
C CYS A 164 -2.65 -1.05 19.15
N VAL A 165 -3.77 -0.34 19.15
CA VAL A 165 -4.51 0.10 20.33
C VAL A 165 -5.95 -0.41 20.23
N GLU A 166 -6.64 -0.45 21.37
CA GLU A 166 -8.07 -0.73 21.37
C GLU A 166 -8.86 0.48 20.85
N VAL A 167 -9.85 0.17 20.01
CA VAL A 167 -10.80 1.11 19.43
C VAL A 167 -12.19 0.57 19.67
N ASP A 168 -13.03 1.36 20.34
CA ASP A 168 -14.46 1.09 20.43
C ASP A 168 -15.11 1.39 19.08
N PHE A 169 -15.61 0.35 18.43
CA PHE A 169 -16.24 0.40 17.13
C PHE A 169 -17.62 -0.26 17.19
N CYS A 170 -18.68 0.56 17.17
CA CYS A 170 -20.08 0.12 17.09
C CYS A 170 -20.46 -0.95 18.14
N GLY A 171 -19.96 -0.81 19.37
CA GLY A 171 -20.20 -1.74 20.48
C GLY A 171 -19.23 -2.92 20.57
N SER A 172 -18.22 -2.99 19.70
CA SER A 172 -17.11 -3.96 19.79
C SER A 172 -15.80 -3.25 20.10
N SER A 173 -14.95 -3.85 20.93
CA SER A 173 -13.55 -3.41 21.06
C SER A 173 -12.69 -4.16 20.03
N VAL A 174 -11.99 -3.42 19.18
CA VAL A 174 -11.12 -3.99 18.13
C VAL A 174 -9.71 -3.41 18.20
N LYS A 175 -8.72 -4.17 17.70
CA LYS A 175 -7.33 -3.72 17.65
C LYS A 175 -7.04 -3.03 16.33
N PHE A 176 -6.53 -1.79 16.39
CA PHE A 176 -6.20 -1.01 15.21
C PHE A 176 -4.93 -0.18 15.40
N ASN A 177 -4.16 0.03 14.33
CA ASN A 177 -2.85 0.65 14.40
C ASN A 177 -2.96 2.16 14.72
N LYS A 178 -2.23 2.66 15.73
CA LYS A 178 -2.24 4.09 16.07
C LYS A 178 -1.39 4.95 15.15
N ARG A 179 -0.48 4.36 14.37
CA ARG A 179 0.39 5.11 13.46
C ARG A 179 -0.40 5.70 12.29
N CYS A 180 0.10 6.80 11.74
CA CYS A 180 -0.52 7.53 10.62
C CYS A 180 -1.99 7.93 10.84
N GLY A 181 -2.47 7.96 12.10
CA GLY A 181 -3.85 8.29 12.44
C GLY A 181 -4.89 7.19 12.19
N ALA A 182 -4.48 5.95 11.86
CA ALA A 182 -5.43 4.93 11.42
C ALA A 182 -6.49 4.56 12.50
N ALA A 183 -6.07 4.42 13.77
CA ALA A 183 -7.00 4.16 14.88
C ALA A 183 -7.94 5.34 15.16
N ASP A 184 -7.45 6.57 15.03
CA ASP A 184 -8.28 7.77 15.20
C ASP A 184 -9.30 7.90 14.07
N ALA A 185 -8.90 7.55 12.85
CA ALA A 185 -9.81 7.48 11.71
C ALA A 185 -10.91 6.45 11.95
N LEU A 186 -10.59 5.24 12.45
CA LEU A 186 -11.60 4.24 12.77
C LEU A 186 -12.58 4.70 13.87
N ARG A 187 -12.10 5.42 14.90
CA ARG A 187 -12.96 6.05 15.90
C ARG A 187 -13.92 7.07 15.27
N ALA A 188 -13.42 7.88 14.34
CA ALA A 188 -14.25 8.87 13.63
C ALA A 188 -15.31 8.19 12.74
N VAL A 189 -14.98 7.05 12.12
CA VAL A 189 -15.97 6.21 11.42
C VAL A 189 -17.05 5.74 12.39
N ALA A 190 -16.70 5.22 13.57
CA ALA A 190 -17.69 4.78 14.56
C ALA A 190 -18.66 5.91 14.95
N VAL A 191 -18.13 7.13 15.17
CA VAL A 191 -18.95 8.32 15.48
C VAL A 191 -19.92 8.65 14.35
N ASP A 192 -19.48 8.58 13.09
CA ASP A 192 -20.34 8.83 11.94
C ASP A 192 -21.40 7.73 11.76
N LEU A 193 -21.02 6.46 12.00
CA LEU A 193 -21.93 5.34 11.91
C LEU A 193 -23.03 5.40 12.97
N GLU A 194 -22.77 5.87 14.18
CA GLU A 194 -23.85 6.08 15.17
C GLU A 194 -24.92 7.07 14.66
N LYS A 195 -24.52 8.12 13.94
CA LYS A 195 -25.47 9.05 13.29
C LYS A 195 -26.27 8.35 12.20
N VAL A 196 -25.59 7.53 11.38
CA VAL A 196 -26.24 6.73 10.33
C VAL A 196 -27.26 5.77 10.95
N PHE A 197 -26.91 5.08 12.03
CA PHE A 197 -27.78 4.10 12.68
C PHE A 197 -28.93 4.72 13.46
N ALA A 198 -28.78 5.95 13.97
CA ALA A 198 -29.89 6.69 14.55
C ALA A 198 -30.99 6.96 13.50
N GLN A 199 -30.61 7.19 12.24
CA GLN A 199 -31.53 7.43 11.13
C GLN A 199 -31.98 6.14 10.44
N LYS A 200 -31.10 5.15 10.34
CA LYS A 200 -31.31 3.87 9.64
C LYS A 200 -30.89 2.68 10.51
N PRO A 201 -31.64 2.34 11.58
CA PRO A 201 -31.25 1.30 12.54
C PRO A 201 -31.02 -0.08 11.91
N ALA A 202 -31.73 -0.40 10.82
CA ALA A 202 -31.58 -1.66 10.09
C ALA A 202 -30.15 -1.88 9.56
N LEU A 203 -29.38 -0.82 9.32
CA LEU A 203 -28.00 -0.92 8.84
C LEU A 203 -27.01 -1.41 9.91
N ARG A 204 -27.40 -1.43 11.21
CA ARG A 204 -26.55 -1.98 12.29
C ARG A 204 -26.15 -3.43 12.04
N VAL A 205 -26.96 -4.20 11.30
CA VAL A 205 -26.67 -5.60 10.98
C VAL A 205 -25.32 -5.76 10.27
N TYR A 206 -24.83 -4.75 9.55
CA TYR A 206 -23.55 -4.82 8.86
C TYR A 206 -22.34 -4.72 9.81
N VAL A 207 -22.49 -4.26 11.06
CA VAL A 207 -21.36 -4.03 11.98
C VAL A 207 -21.42 -4.84 13.29
N GLN A 208 -22.46 -5.64 13.51
CA GLN A 208 -22.66 -6.39 14.77
C GLN A 208 -21.80 -7.67 14.92
N LYS A 209 -21.28 -8.22 13.82
CA LYS A 209 -20.50 -9.47 13.81
C LYS A 209 -19.23 -9.31 12.99
N LEU A 210 -18.35 -8.41 13.42
CA LEU A 210 -17.11 -8.09 12.71
C LEU A 210 -16.30 -9.35 12.44
N ALA A 211 -15.82 -9.53 11.21
CA ALA A 211 -15.07 -10.71 10.79
C ALA A 211 -13.57 -10.61 11.10
N GLY A 212 -13.06 -9.42 11.44
CA GLY A 212 -11.72 -9.27 12.00
C GLY A 212 -11.09 -7.90 11.80
N THR A 213 -9.99 -7.66 12.52
CA THR A 213 -9.10 -6.50 12.35
C THR A 213 -7.66 -6.97 12.24
N PHE A 214 -6.81 -6.79 13.27
CA PHE A 214 -5.42 -7.20 13.21
C PHE A 214 -5.25 -8.73 13.12
N ASN A 215 -4.58 -9.19 12.06
CA ASN A 215 -4.19 -10.59 11.87
C ASN A 215 -2.96 -10.64 10.95
N TRP A 216 -1.80 -10.98 11.50
CA TRP A 216 -0.55 -11.07 10.75
C TRP A 216 -0.52 -12.31 9.86
N ARG A 217 -0.83 -12.13 8.57
CA ARG A 217 -0.92 -13.22 7.60
C ARG A 217 -0.60 -12.76 6.19
N LYS A 218 -0.31 -13.75 5.33
CA LYS A 218 -0.29 -13.55 3.88
C LYS A 218 -1.70 -13.63 3.31
N ILE A 219 -1.91 -12.99 2.17
CA ILE A 219 -3.13 -13.17 1.38
C ILE A 219 -3.15 -14.60 0.83
N ALA A 220 -4.32 -15.25 0.87
CA ALA A 220 -4.46 -16.61 0.39
C ALA A 220 -3.98 -16.73 -1.06
N GLY A 221 -3.07 -17.68 -1.32
CA GLY A 221 -2.51 -17.92 -2.65
C GLY A 221 -1.45 -16.92 -3.11
N THR A 222 -0.95 -16.03 -2.25
CA THR A 222 0.14 -15.09 -2.60
C THR A 222 1.25 -15.11 -1.55
N LYS A 223 2.35 -14.42 -1.83
CA LYS A 223 3.45 -14.20 -0.86
C LYS A 223 3.32 -12.90 -0.07
N ARG A 224 2.35 -12.05 -0.42
CA ARG A 224 2.16 -10.69 0.08
C ARG A 224 1.38 -10.67 1.38
N LEU A 225 1.74 -9.77 2.30
CA LEU A 225 0.99 -9.53 3.52
C LEU A 225 -0.40 -8.98 3.21
N SER A 226 -1.40 -9.44 3.97
CA SER A 226 -2.74 -8.83 3.98
C SER A 226 -2.70 -7.46 4.66
N ASN A 227 -3.62 -6.55 4.32
CA ASN A 227 -3.69 -5.26 5.02
C ASN A 227 -4.08 -5.41 6.51
N HIS A 228 -4.73 -6.52 6.87
CA HIS A 228 -4.95 -6.91 8.26
C HIS A 228 -3.64 -7.08 9.05
N SER A 229 -2.54 -7.43 8.38
CA SER A 229 -1.22 -7.57 9.01
C SER A 229 -0.66 -6.23 9.49
N PHE A 230 -1.10 -5.11 8.93
CA PHE A 230 -0.67 -3.78 9.34
C PHE A 230 -1.57 -3.17 10.43
N GLY A 231 -2.65 -3.87 10.81
CA GLY A 231 -3.64 -3.34 11.77
C GLY A 231 -4.42 -2.15 11.21
N THR A 232 -4.53 -2.06 9.88
CA THR A 232 -5.14 -0.93 9.13
C THR A 232 -6.34 -1.38 8.31
N ALA A 233 -6.86 -2.58 8.57
CA ALA A 233 -8.05 -3.09 7.91
C ALA A 233 -9.06 -3.65 8.92
N ILE A 234 -10.34 -3.54 8.55
CA ILE A 234 -11.46 -4.09 9.29
C ILE A 234 -12.39 -4.79 8.31
N ASP A 235 -12.76 -6.01 8.66
CA ASP A 235 -13.82 -6.74 8.00
C ASP A 235 -15.09 -6.62 8.83
N LEU A 236 -16.16 -6.15 8.18
CA LEU A 236 -17.49 -6.00 8.76
C LEU A 236 -18.20 -7.37 8.88
N ASN A 237 -19.55 -7.39 8.92
CA ASN A 237 -20.30 -8.62 9.10
C ASN A 237 -20.19 -9.57 7.91
N LEU A 238 -19.57 -10.73 8.14
CA LEU A 238 -19.40 -11.82 7.17
C LEU A 238 -20.74 -12.34 6.62
N ASP A 239 -21.80 -12.40 7.44
CA ASP A 239 -23.13 -12.88 7.05
C ASP A 239 -23.78 -11.97 5.99
N LYS A 240 -23.26 -10.75 5.80
CA LYS A 240 -23.71 -9.80 4.78
C LYS A 240 -22.79 -9.73 3.59
N ALA A 241 -21.60 -10.33 3.68
CA ALA A 241 -20.53 -10.09 2.74
C ALA A 241 -20.66 -10.90 1.45
N ALA A 242 -20.02 -10.39 0.40
CA ALA A 242 -19.73 -11.11 -0.81
C ALA A 242 -18.23 -10.99 -1.07
N TYR A 243 -17.60 -12.12 -1.39
CA TYR A 243 -16.18 -12.19 -1.71
C TYR A 243 -15.97 -12.95 -3.01
N TRP A 244 -15.14 -12.41 -3.90
CA TRP A 244 -14.96 -12.91 -5.26
C TRP A 244 -14.49 -14.36 -5.31
N ARG A 245 -13.65 -14.82 -4.37
CA ARG A 245 -13.18 -16.21 -4.35
C ARG A 245 -14.26 -17.22 -3.94
N TRP A 246 -15.39 -16.77 -3.40
CA TRP A 246 -16.53 -17.64 -3.13
C TRP A 246 -17.44 -17.80 -4.35
N GLN A 247 -17.18 -17.08 -5.43
CA GLN A 247 -17.96 -17.12 -6.66
C GLN A 247 -17.22 -17.86 -7.76
N LYS A 248 -17.98 -18.32 -8.76
CA LYS A 248 -17.41 -18.80 -10.02
C LYS A 248 -16.91 -17.62 -10.87
N PRO A 249 -15.88 -17.80 -11.72
CA PRO A 249 -15.31 -16.71 -12.52
C PRO A 249 -16.34 -15.91 -13.33
N GLU A 250 -17.36 -16.57 -13.90
CA GLU A 250 -18.39 -15.93 -14.72
C GLU A 250 -19.31 -15.00 -13.92
N GLN A 251 -19.37 -15.19 -12.59
CA GLN A 251 -20.19 -14.37 -11.72
C GLN A 251 -19.51 -13.05 -11.35
N LEU A 252 -18.17 -12.94 -11.46
CA LEU A 252 -17.45 -11.69 -11.16
C LEU A 252 -17.87 -10.57 -12.10
N GLU A 253 -18.05 -10.90 -13.39
CA GLU A 253 -18.49 -9.93 -14.40
C GLU A 253 -19.89 -9.38 -14.16
N THR A 254 -20.71 -10.06 -13.35
CA THR A 254 -22.13 -9.72 -13.14
C THR A 254 -22.43 -9.29 -11.71
N PHE A 255 -21.42 -9.18 -10.85
CA PHE A 255 -21.59 -8.81 -9.45
C PHE A 255 -22.23 -7.41 -9.31
N SER A 256 -23.37 -7.37 -8.62
CA SER A 256 -24.11 -6.14 -8.34
C SER A 256 -23.72 -5.56 -6.98
N ARG A 257 -23.51 -4.24 -6.94
CA ARG A 257 -23.18 -3.48 -5.73
C ARG A 257 -24.36 -2.65 -5.20
N LYS A 258 -25.49 -2.68 -5.91
CA LYS A 258 -26.68 -1.84 -5.65
C LYS A 258 -27.23 -1.97 -4.24
N ASP A 259 -27.12 -3.16 -3.66
CA ASP A 259 -27.73 -3.48 -2.38
C ASP A 259 -26.80 -3.21 -1.19
N TRP A 260 -25.58 -2.69 -1.44
CA TRP A 260 -24.66 -2.32 -0.38
C TRP A 260 -24.99 -0.92 0.17
N PRO A 261 -25.01 -0.72 1.50
CA PRO A 261 -25.38 0.56 2.08
C PRO A 261 -24.30 1.62 1.87
N ASN A 262 -24.59 2.57 0.96
CA ASN A 262 -23.69 3.67 0.63
C ASN A 262 -23.30 4.50 1.87
N GLU A 263 -24.21 4.65 2.84
CA GLU A 263 -23.98 5.45 4.04
C GLU A 263 -22.84 4.89 4.90
N ILE A 264 -22.68 3.56 4.91
CA ILE A 264 -21.55 2.92 5.62
C ILE A 264 -20.27 3.20 4.85
N VAL A 265 -20.26 2.97 3.53
CA VAL A 265 -19.09 3.19 2.68
C VAL A 265 -18.60 4.64 2.76
N GLU A 266 -19.51 5.60 2.63
CA GLU A 266 -19.21 7.02 2.72
C GLU A 266 -18.69 7.42 4.11
N ALA A 267 -19.17 6.79 5.19
CA ALA A 267 -18.62 7.01 6.53
C ALA A 267 -17.14 6.61 6.61
N PHE A 268 -16.78 5.47 6.03
CA PHE A 268 -15.40 5.02 5.94
C PHE A 268 -14.55 5.95 5.05
N GLU A 269 -15.05 6.30 3.86
CA GLU A 269 -14.32 7.14 2.90
C GLU A 269 -14.09 8.57 3.38
N ARG A 270 -15.00 9.12 4.19
CA ARG A 270 -14.80 10.42 4.86
C ARG A 270 -13.50 10.44 5.65
N HIS A 271 -13.15 9.32 6.29
CA HIS A 271 -12.01 9.16 7.18
C HIS A 271 -10.85 8.37 6.56
N GLY A 272 -10.72 8.36 5.24
CA GLY A 272 -9.51 7.86 4.57
C GLY A 272 -9.47 6.34 4.36
N PHE A 273 -10.60 5.65 4.50
CA PHE A 273 -10.69 4.23 4.16
C PHE A 273 -11.18 4.03 2.73
N ILE A 274 -10.67 3.01 2.06
CA ILE A 274 -11.24 2.49 0.83
C ILE A 274 -12.01 1.20 1.12
N TRP A 275 -13.04 0.96 0.31
CA TRP A 275 -13.90 -0.22 0.39
C TRP A 275 -13.55 -1.26 -0.68
N GLY A 276 -13.34 -2.51 -0.25
CA GLY A 276 -13.04 -3.64 -1.12
C GLY A 276 -14.19 -4.04 -2.05
N GLY A 277 -15.42 -3.58 -1.80
CA GLY A 277 -16.51 -3.75 -2.74
C GLY A 277 -16.37 -2.92 -4.02
N LYS A 278 -15.48 -1.92 -4.07
CA LYS A 278 -15.18 -1.16 -5.30
C LYS A 278 -14.13 -1.84 -6.19
N TRP A 279 -13.73 -3.06 -5.87
CA TRP A 279 -12.84 -3.87 -6.69
C TRP A 279 -13.64 -4.75 -7.66
N TRP A 280 -13.09 -5.02 -8.84
CA TRP A 280 -13.56 -6.11 -9.70
C TRP A 280 -13.45 -7.43 -8.95
N HIS A 281 -12.32 -7.65 -8.27
CA HIS A 281 -12.15 -8.70 -7.28
C HIS A 281 -12.77 -8.32 -5.93
N PHE A 282 -14.09 -8.13 -5.91
CA PHE A 282 -14.82 -7.57 -4.78
C PHE A 282 -14.61 -8.34 -3.46
N ASP A 283 -14.53 -7.57 -2.39
CA ASP A 283 -14.52 -8.02 -1.00
C ASP A 283 -15.38 -7.05 -0.17
N THR A 284 -16.69 -7.30 -0.07
CA THR A 284 -17.60 -6.27 0.44
C THR A 284 -17.56 -6.09 1.95
N MET A 285 -17.05 -7.06 2.71
CA MET A 285 -16.81 -6.85 4.14
C MET A 285 -15.62 -5.93 4.41
N HIS A 286 -14.70 -5.83 3.45
CA HIS A 286 -13.36 -5.31 3.69
C HIS A 286 -13.27 -3.80 3.53
N PHE A 287 -12.73 -3.15 4.56
CA PHE A 287 -12.31 -1.76 4.51
C PHE A 287 -10.85 -1.66 4.94
N GLU A 288 -10.05 -0.92 4.17
CA GLU A 288 -8.67 -0.63 4.52
C GLU A 288 -8.37 0.87 4.56
N TYR A 289 -7.65 1.29 5.60
CA TYR A 289 -7.19 2.66 5.76
C TYR A 289 -6.09 2.96 4.74
N ARG A 290 -6.44 3.79 3.76
CA ARG A 290 -5.66 4.19 2.59
C ARG A 290 -5.84 5.69 2.34
N PRO A 291 -5.44 6.53 3.31
CA PRO A 291 -5.70 7.97 3.27
C PRO A 291 -5.07 8.63 2.04
N GLU A 292 -3.96 8.09 1.51
CA GLU A 292 -3.32 8.59 0.30
C GLU A 292 -4.18 8.37 -0.95
N ILE A 293 -4.88 7.25 -1.04
CA ILE A 293 -5.77 6.95 -2.18
C ILE A 293 -6.98 7.87 -2.15
N ILE A 294 -7.56 8.09 -0.97
CA ILE A 294 -8.68 9.03 -0.78
C ILE A 294 -8.25 10.48 -1.06
N ALA A 295 -7.07 10.90 -0.58
CA ALA A 295 -6.55 12.24 -0.85
C ALA A 295 -6.32 12.47 -2.36
N TYR A 296 -5.73 11.49 -3.05
CA TYR A 296 -5.54 11.54 -4.49
C TYR A 296 -6.86 11.62 -5.25
N ALA A 297 -7.85 10.79 -4.90
CA ALA A 297 -9.15 10.80 -5.53
C ALA A 297 -9.87 12.16 -5.37
N ARG A 298 -9.79 12.77 -4.18
CA ARG A 298 -10.40 14.09 -3.91
C ARG A 298 -9.74 15.22 -4.70
N ASP A 299 -8.41 15.17 -4.87
CA ASP A 299 -7.67 16.14 -5.69
C ASP A 299 -8.08 16.08 -7.17
N LYS A 300 -8.38 14.87 -7.68
CA LYS A 300 -8.89 14.69 -9.06
C LYS A 300 -10.36 15.10 -9.24
N GLY A 301 -11.09 15.44 -8.17
CA GLY A 301 -12.49 15.84 -8.21
C GLY A 301 -13.48 14.67 -8.15
N PRO A 302 -14.80 14.93 -8.28
CA PRO A 302 -15.81 13.88 -8.23
C PRO A 302 -15.64 12.90 -9.39
N THR A 303 -15.29 11.66 -9.06
CA THR A 303 -14.99 10.59 -10.01
C THR A 303 -16.05 9.50 -9.95
N VAL A 304 -16.45 9.02 -11.13
CA VAL A 304 -17.30 7.84 -11.32
C VAL A 304 -16.40 6.70 -11.76
N ALA A 305 -16.74 5.46 -11.38
CA ALA A 305 -16.00 4.29 -11.86
C ALA A 305 -16.00 4.25 -13.40
N PRO A 306 -14.90 3.80 -14.03
CA PRO A 306 -14.90 3.53 -15.46
C PRO A 306 -15.97 2.47 -15.78
N ARG A 307 -16.59 2.58 -16.96
CA ARG A 307 -17.62 1.65 -17.44
C ARG A 307 -17.01 0.58 -18.32
#